data_AF-A0A7Z9XF57-F1
#
_entry.id   AF-A0A7Z9XF57-F1
#
_cell.length_a   1.000
_cell.length_b   1.000
_cell.length_c   1.000
_cell.angle_alpha   90.00
_cell.angle_beta   90.00
_cell.angle_gamma   90.00
#
_symmetry.space_group_name_H-M   'P 1'
#
loop_
_entity.id
_entity.type
_entity.pdbx_description
1 polymer ?
#
loop_
_entity_poly.entity_id
_entity_poly.type
_entity_poly.pdbx_seq_one_letter_code
_entity_poly.pdbx_strand_id
1 'polypeptide(L)'
;MSKQLLMAIVKRIGNIGSYLLVAGLVLFAWLPEGHAWWNDQWQYRKKILFDTTPTGADIKENLQEVPILLRLHSANFNFGNAKDDGIDIRFVSSDETKLLKHHIERYDPFDEIALVWVKLPRLSGGTNQQFIWMYYGNESAVGGQDVGGTYDVNQAVIYHFGETEGMPKDSTAHGNHAVGFTGGQALPSVIGNGINLNGAGDQVTIANAPSLDFAQGFTFSAWVRIMGPMEDACLFSREDTDQSLIIGVDQTRAYCQIKLGEGEVVATERTTDIPIDSWHLLSVTVQPRGRISIFLDGTEMNWADLRPNLPSLDTDLVIGGSRAVDHFFAGDVDEIQISNTARTAGWIRTAYASQGPDGFLLSFAQEEINESGGLPTFYLGTVAKNITLDGWAIIGILMLMAGLSWAVFLSKAFFLRYTSKDDEAFLGAYRGLSHPLALGGEDDAYQYSALHRVYRAGCQAMKGRAGNPHPDPDRERIPRKAMRSFNTALEKAYVEETQRLNAWLVILTMAITGGPFLGLLGTVWGVMNTFAAMAEAGEANIMA
;
A
#
# COMPACT_ATOMS: atom_id res chain seq x y z
N MET A 1 9.88 -65.92 1.94
CA MET A 1 10.60 -64.70 1.50
C MET A 1 9.60 -63.54 1.28
N SER A 2 8.83 -63.14 2.31
CA SER A 2 7.56 -62.39 2.07
C SER A 2 7.14 -61.31 3.09
N LYS A 3 7.84 -61.10 4.22
CA LYS A 3 7.49 -60.01 5.17
C LYS A 3 8.58 -58.96 5.38
N GLN A 4 9.85 -59.35 5.28
CA GLN A 4 10.98 -58.42 5.48
C GLN A 4 11.13 -57.41 4.33
N LEU A 5 10.81 -57.79 3.09
CA LEU A 5 10.88 -56.89 1.94
C LEU A 5 9.77 -55.81 2.00
N LEU A 6 8.55 -56.20 2.39
CA LEU A 6 7.42 -55.29 2.55
C LEU A 6 7.66 -54.28 3.69
N MET A 7 8.24 -54.75 4.80
CA MET A 7 8.54 -53.91 5.96
C MET A 7 9.72 -52.94 5.67
N ALA A 8 10.69 -53.35 4.83
CA ALA A 8 11.75 -52.46 4.35
C ALA A 8 11.24 -51.39 3.37
N ILE A 9 10.24 -51.73 2.54
CA ILE A 9 9.58 -50.79 1.61
C ILE A 9 8.73 -49.78 2.38
N VAL A 10 7.93 -50.21 3.37
CA VAL A 10 7.12 -49.32 4.22
C VAL A 10 8.01 -48.37 5.05
N LYS A 11 9.14 -48.85 5.57
CA LYS A 11 10.09 -48.02 6.32
C LYS A 11 10.84 -47.03 5.43
N ARG A 12 11.07 -47.37 4.14
CA ARG A 12 11.64 -46.44 3.14
C ARG A 12 10.62 -45.40 2.65
N ILE A 13 9.34 -45.77 2.52
CA ILE A 13 8.26 -44.83 2.14
C ILE A 13 8.03 -43.80 3.25
N GLY A 14 8.09 -44.19 4.53
CA GLY A 14 8.01 -43.25 5.67
C GLY A 14 9.13 -42.21 5.71
N ASN A 15 10.34 -42.58 5.25
CA ASN A 15 11.47 -41.65 5.15
C ASN A 15 11.34 -40.71 3.94
N ILE A 16 10.72 -41.14 2.83
CA ILE A 16 10.48 -40.28 1.66
C ILE A 16 9.38 -39.25 1.95
N GLY A 17 8.34 -39.64 2.70
CA GLY A 17 7.32 -38.71 3.17
C GLY A 17 7.86 -37.61 4.08
N SER A 18 8.88 -37.91 4.90
CA SER A 18 9.53 -36.92 5.77
C SER A 18 10.44 -35.96 5.01
N TYR A 19 11.15 -36.40 3.97
CA TYR A 19 11.92 -35.47 3.12
C TYR A 19 11.03 -34.58 2.24
N LEU A 20 9.87 -35.06 1.79
CA LEU A 20 8.86 -34.22 1.10
C LEU A 20 8.21 -33.21 2.04
N LEU A 21 7.94 -33.60 3.29
CA LEU A 21 7.46 -32.69 4.34
C LEU A 21 8.51 -31.62 4.70
N VAL A 22 9.78 -32.01 4.82
CA VAL A 22 10.89 -31.08 5.14
C VAL A 22 11.18 -30.16 3.95
N ALA A 23 11.14 -30.64 2.71
CA ALA A 23 11.28 -29.80 1.53
C ALA A 23 10.10 -28.82 1.36
N GLY A 24 8.87 -29.24 1.70
CA GLY A 24 7.71 -28.35 1.78
C GLY A 24 7.81 -27.33 2.91
N LEU A 25 8.33 -27.72 4.08
CA LEU A 25 8.57 -26.83 5.23
C LEU A 25 9.70 -25.81 4.99
N VAL A 26 10.73 -26.17 4.24
CA VAL A 26 11.84 -25.24 3.89
C VAL A 26 11.42 -24.25 2.80
N LEU A 27 10.50 -24.63 1.89
CA LEU A 27 9.85 -23.70 0.96
C LEU A 27 8.84 -22.77 1.67
N PHE A 28 8.20 -23.22 2.76
CA PHE A 28 7.36 -22.37 3.61
C PHE A 28 8.16 -21.43 4.54
N ALA A 29 9.43 -21.74 4.81
CA ALA A 29 10.31 -20.90 5.64
C ALA A 29 10.92 -19.70 4.88
N TRP A 30 10.58 -19.53 3.60
CA TRP A 30 10.89 -18.36 2.78
C TRP A 30 9.63 -17.58 2.40
N LEU A 31 8.61 -17.60 3.26
CA LEU A 31 7.61 -16.55 3.21
C LEU A 31 8.29 -15.26 3.68
N PRO A 32 8.17 -14.14 2.94
CA PRO A 32 8.57 -12.84 3.46
C PRO A 32 7.90 -12.67 4.84
N GLU A 33 8.62 -12.08 5.79
CA GLU A 33 8.02 -11.68 7.07
C GLU A 33 6.68 -11.02 6.75
N GLY A 34 5.58 -11.67 7.15
CA GLY A 34 4.25 -11.17 6.86
C GLY A 34 4.19 -9.73 7.33
N HIS A 35 3.93 -8.80 6.40
CA HIS A 35 3.58 -7.45 6.77
C HIS A 35 2.44 -7.59 7.78
N ALA A 36 2.71 -7.22 9.04
CA ALA A 36 1.66 -7.25 10.06
C ALA A 36 0.49 -6.46 9.50
N TRP A 37 -0.70 -7.06 9.46
CA TRP A 37 -1.90 -6.41 9.00
C TRP A 37 -2.69 -6.02 10.24
N TRP A 38 -2.97 -4.73 10.44
CA TRP A 38 -3.55 -4.24 11.70
C TRP A 38 -4.83 -4.99 12.10
N ASN A 39 -5.72 -5.30 11.15
CA ASN A 39 -6.95 -6.06 11.40
C ASN A 39 -7.46 -6.79 10.15
N ASP A 40 -7.55 -8.12 10.19
CA ASP A 40 -7.92 -8.97 9.05
C ASP A 40 -9.34 -8.72 8.50
N GLN A 41 -10.21 -8.03 9.23
CA GLN A 41 -11.55 -7.67 8.75
C GLN A 41 -11.51 -6.58 7.67
N TRP A 42 -10.45 -5.77 7.64
CA TRP A 42 -10.23 -4.77 6.59
C TRP A 42 -9.51 -5.43 5.42
N GLN A 43 -10.09 -5.33 4.23
CA GLN A 43 -9.58 -6.01 3.03
C GLN A 43 -8.54 -5.18 2.29
N TYR A 44 -8.59 -3.86 2.41
CA TYR A 44 -7.74 -2.96 1.66
C TYR A 44 -6.97 -2.04 2.59
N ARG A 45 -5.74 -1.70 2.20
CA ARG A 45 -4.97 -0.64 2.83
C ARG A 45 -4.19 0.18 1.82
N LYS A 46 -3.87 1.41 2.19
CA LYS A 46 -3.09 2.34 1.38
C LYS A 46 -2.10 3.10 2.23
N LYS A 47 -0.86 3.21 1.77
CA LYS A 47 0.16 4.03 2.43
C LYS A 47 0.02 5.49 2.01
N ILE A 48 -0.02 6.38 2.99
CA ILE A 48 -0.02 7.83 2.80
C ILE A 48 1.32 8.35 3.30
N LEU A 49 2.14 8.87 2.39
CA LEU A 49 3.46 9.42 2.70
C LEU A 49 3.38 10.94 2.85
N PHE A 50 4.23 11.46 3.75
CA PHE A 50 4.38 12.88 4.00
C PHE A 50 5.74 13.36 3.52
N ASP A 51 5.76 14.33 2.61
CA ASP A 51 6.98 14.97 2.12
C ASP A 51 7.17 16.34 2.78
N THR A 52 8.01 16.40 3.81
CA THR A 52 8.40 17.62 4.51
C THR A 52 9.73 18.18 4.04
N THR A 53 10.32 17.61 2.98
CA THR A 53 11.58 18.08 2.38
C THR A 53 11.40 19.39 1.62
N PRO A 54 12.49 20.07 1.21
CA PRO A 54 12.40 21.29 0.40
C PRO A 54 11.67 21.14 -0.95
N THR A 55 11.55 19.91 -1.47
CA THR A 55 10.81 19.63 -2.71
C THR A 55 9.32 19.36 -2.48
N GLY A 56 8.91 19.08 -1.24
CA GLY A 56 7.52 18.97 -0.81
C GLY A 56 7.09 20.23 -0.06
N ALA A 57 6.67 20.06 1.20
CA ALA A 57 6.15 21.16 2.02
C ALA A 57 7.23 22.04 2.70
N ASP A 58 8.53 21.70 2.62
CA ASP A 58 9.67 22.42 3.22
C ASP A 58 9.44 22.80 4.70
N ILE A 59 9.11 21.79 5.51
CA ILE A 59 8.89 21.91 6.95
C ILE A 59 10.16 21.39 7.64
N LYS A 60 10.84 22.26 8.38
CA LYS A 60 12.16 21.96 8.99
C LYS A 60 12.07 21.46 10.42
N GLU A 61 10.99 21.78 11.12
CA GLU A 61 10.80 21.47 12.53
C GLU A 61 9.97 20.20 12.74
N ASN A 62 10.08 19.62 13.94
CA ASN A 62 9.21 18.52 14.34
C ASN A 62 7.96 19.09 15.00
N LEU A 63 6.79 18.75 14.47
CA LEU A 63 5.49 19.14 15.00
C LEU A 63 4.84 17.97 15.73
N GLN A 64 3.92 18.26 16.65
CA GLN A 64 3.19 17.27 17.44
C GLN A 64 1.69 17.50 17.31
N GLU A 65 0.89 16.43 17.36
CA GLU A 65 -0.57 16.54 17.39
C GLU A 65 -1.20 17.35 16.23
N VAL A 66 -0.63 17.25 15.03
CA VAL A 66 -1.05 18.06 13.87
C VAL A 66 -2.23 17.43 13.14
N PRO A 67 -3.36 18.14 12.95
CA PRO A 67 -4.42 17.69 12.05
C PRO A 67 -4.00 17.91 10.59
N ILE A 68 -4.14 16.86 9.78
CA ILE A 68 -3.85 16.87 8.34
C ILE A 68 -5.12 16.53 7.57
N LEU A 69 -5.45 17.34 6.56
CA LEU A 69 -6.49 17.08 5.59
C LEU A 69 -5.99 16.10 4.53
N LEU A 70 -6.72 15.02 4.33
CA LEU A 70 -6.57 14.09 3.21
C LEU A 70 -7.72 14.33 2.22
N ARG A 71 -7.35 14.67 0.98
CA ARG A 71 -8.28 14.80 -0.14
C ARG A 71 -8.29 13.50 -0.94
N LEU A 72 -9.33 12.70 -0.75
CA LEU A 72 -9.53 11.46 -1.48
C LEU A 72 -10.38 11.73 -2.73
N HIS A 73 -9.94 11.19 -3.85
CA HIS A 73 -10.64 11.25 -5.13
C HIS A 73 -10.32 10.02 -5.98
N SER A 74 -11.03 9.80 -7.08
CA SER A 74 -10.94 8.59 -7.90
C SER A 74 -9.54 8.21 -8.42
N ALA A 75 -8.61 9.17 -8.53
CA ALA A 75 -7.24 8.87 -8.91
C ALA A 75 -6.38 8.32 -7.75
N ASN A 76 -6.76 8.59 -6.51
CA ASN A 76 -6.00 8.23 -5.32
C ASN A 76 -6.78 7.35 -4.32
N PHE A 77 -8.06 7.05 -4.56
CA PHE A 77 -8.89 6.23 -3.69
C PHE A 77 -10.00 5.54 -4.49
N ASN A 78 -10.29 4.29 -4.15
CA ASN A 78 -11.37 3.53 -4.80
C ASN A 78 -12.61 3.51 -3.90
N PHE A 79 -13.60 4.32 -4.24
CA PHE A 79 -14.84 4.46 -3.47
C PHE A 79 -15.69 3.17 -3.48
N GLY A 80 -15.59 2.34 -4.53
CA GLY A 80 -16.30 1.06 -4.60
C GLY A 80 -15.79 -0.01 -3.63
N ASN A 81 -14.58 0.18 -3.09
CA ASN A 81 -13.98 -0.70 -2.09
C ASN A 81 -14.30 -0.28 -0.65
N ALA A 82 -14.90 0.88 -0.44
CA ALA A 82 -15.31 1.39 0.87
C ALA A 82 -16.83 1.39 0.99
N LYS A 83 -17.36 1.59 2.20
CA LYS A 83 -18.81 1.71 2.38
C LYS A 83 -19.32 3.04 1.78
N ASP A 84 -20.59 3.07 1.39
CA ASP A 84 -21.26 4.25 0.83
C ASP A 84 -21.20 5.49 1.75
N ASP A 85 -21.05 5.28 3.06
CA ASP A 85 -20.91 6.36 4.05
C ASP A 85 -19.45 6.59 4.52
N GLY A 86 -18.48 5.83 3.98
CA GLY A 86 -17.05 5.91 4.36
C GLY A 86 -16.72 5.50 5.81
N ILE A 87 -17.70 5.00 6.58
CA ILE A 87 -17.57 4.72 8.03
C ILE A 87 -16.56 3.62 8.37
N ASP A 88 -16.13 2.84 7.37
CA ASP A 88 -15.12 1.80 7.51
C ASP A 88 -13.69 2.31 7.36
N ILE A 89 -13.48 3.55 6.94
CA ILE A 89 -12.13 4.14 6.81
C ILE A 89 -11.48 4.25 8.19
N ARG A 90 -10.24 3.77 8.31
CA ARG A 90 -9.41 3.84 9.53
C ARG A 90 -8.00 4.28 9.21
N PHE A 91 -7.39 5.01 10.12
CA PHE A 91 -6.00 5.42 10.02
C PHE A 91 -5.19 4.79 11.13
N VAL A 92 -4.04 4.22 10.78
CA VAL A 92 -3.15 3.53 11.70
C VAL A 92 -1.74 4.09 11.53
N SER A 93 -1.02 4.19 12.64
CA SER A 93 0.38 4.60 12.66
C SER A 93 1.28 3.70 11.79
N SER A 94 2.46 4.18 11.42
CA SER A 94 3.42 3.46 10.56
C SER A 94 3.86 2.10 11.11
N ASP A 95 3.81 1.93 12.43
CA ASP A 95 4.13 0.69 13.16
C ASP A 95 2.91 -0.23 13.36
N GLU A 96 1.74 0.16 12.84
CA GLU A 96 0.50 -0.62 12.86
C GLU A 96 -0.08 -0.91 14.25
N THR A 97 0.38 -0.18 15.27
CA THR A 97 -0.03 -0.43 16.67
C THR A 97 -1.12 0.49 17.18
N LYS A 98 -1.25 1.71 16.62
CA LYS A 98 -2.15 2.75 17.14
C LYS A 98 -3.09 3.25 16.06
N LEU A 99 -4.39 3.25 16.36
CA LEU A 99 -5.34 4.01 15.56
C LEU A 99 -5.13 5.50 15.77
N LEU A 100 -5.21 6.25 14.69
CA LEU A 100 -5.19 7.69 14.68
C LEU A 100 -6.62 8.23 14.71
N LYS A 101 -6.79 9.33 15.44
CA LYS A 101 -8.05 10.05 15.51
C LYS A 101 -8.31 10.74 14.17
N HIS A 102 -9.53 10.62 13.68
CA HIS A 102 -9.93 11.18 12.41
C HIS A 102 -11.41 11.54 12.42
N HIS A 103 -11.80 12.37 11.46
CA HIS A 103 -13.21 12.53 11.09
C HIS A 103 -13.31 12.85 9.60
N ILE A 104 -14.50 12.62 9.07
CA ILE A 104 -14.82 12.83 7.66
C ILE A 104 -15.72 14.06 7.62
N GLU A 105 -15.22 15.12 6.99
CA GLU A 105 -15.97 16.38 6.83
C GLU A 105 -16.97 16.27 5.68
N ARG A 106 -16.54 15.68 4.56
CA ARG A 106 -17.38 15.40 3.40
C ARG A 106 -17.07 14.02 2.84
N TYR A 107 -18.11 13.26 2.53
CA TYR A 107 -18.01 12.00 1.80
C TYR A 107 -19.11 11.96 0.75
N ASP A 108 -18.73 11.94 -0.51
CA ASP A 108 -19.65 11.82 -1.62
C ASP A 108 -19.15 10.71 -2.56
N PRO A 109 -19.76 9.50 -2.49
CA PRO A 109 -19.36 8.39 -3.35
C PRO A 109 -19.79 8.59 -4.81
N PHE A 110 -20.75 9.48 -5.09
CA PHE A 110 -21.21 9.75 -6.45
C PHE A 110 -20.29 10.73 -7.18
N ASP A 111 -19.89 11.80 -6.49
CA ASP A 111 -18.88 12.73 -6.98
C ASP A 111 -17.45 12.17 -6.86
N GLU A 112 -17.29 11.00 -6.22
CA GLU A 112 -16.01 10.35 -5.92
C GLU A 112 -15.03 11.29 -5.21
N ILE A 113 -15.52 12.02 -4.19
CA ILE A 113 -14.74 12.97 -3.38
C ILE A 113 -14.97 12.68 -1.89
N ALA A 114 -13.87 12.62 -1.13
CA ALA A 114 -13.94 12.67 0.33
C ALA A 114 -12.86 13.56 0.94
N LEU A 115 -13.23 14.29 1.97
CA LEU A 115 -12.38 15.18 2.76
C LEU A 115 -12.29 14.63 4.17
N VAL A 116 -11.11 14.14 4.53
CA VAL A 116 -10.89 13.41 5.78
C VAL A 116 -9.76 14.05 6.57
N TRP A 117 -10.04 14.46 7.80
CA TRP A 117 -9.05 15.02 8.71
C TRP A 117 -8.48 13.94 9.62
N VAL A 118 -7.16 13.89 9.73
CA VAL A 118 -6.45 12.88 10.55
C VAL A 118 -5.44 13.56 11.46
N LYS A 119 -5.48 13.23 12.75
CA LYS A 119 -4.52 13.72 13.73
C LYS A 119 -3.24 12.90 13.69
N LEU A 120 -2.14 13.53 13.29
CA LEU A 120 -0.80 12.96 13.39
C LEU A 120 -0.21 13.22 14.78
N PRO A 121 0.21 12.18 15.53
CA PRO A 121 0.86 12.37 16.82
C PRO A 121 2.17 13.16 16.69
N ARG A 122 2.86 13.01 15.57
CA ARG A 122 4.09 13.73 15.24
C ARG A 122 4.22 13.87 13.73
N LEU A 123 4.68 15.02 13.26
CA LEU A 123 5.16 15.23 11.89
C LEU A 123 6.64 15.63 11.95
N SER A 124 7.50 14.85 11.32
CA SER A 124 8.95 15.07 11.34
C SER A 124 9.34 15.98 10.18
N GLY A 125 10.18 16.98 10.46
CA GLY A 125 10.67 17.90 9.44
C GLY A 125 11.78 17.30 8.58
N GLY A 126 11.86 17.74 7.31
CA GLY A 126 12.92 17.41 6.37
C GLY A 126 13.01 15.94 5.93
N THR A 127 11.89 15.21 5.91
CA THR A 127 11.84 13.80 5.51
C THR A 127 10.70 13.50 4.54
N ASN A 128 10.90 12.52 3.67
CA ASN A 128 9.88 11.95 2.79
C ASN A 128 9.59 10.47 3.10
N GLN A 129 10.12 9.98 4.22
CA GLN A 129 9.99 8.58 4.64
C GLN A 129 8.88 8.37 5.66
N GLN A 130 8.32 9.45 6.21
CA GLN A 130 7.23 9.34 7.17
C GLN A 130 5.94 8.97 6.44
N PHE A 131 5.18 8.03 7.00
CA PHE A 131 3.90 7.60 6.44
C PHE A 131 2.90 7.17 7.53
N ILE A 132 1.65 7.04 7.13
CA ILE A 132 0.59 6.34 7.89
C ILE A 132 -0.10 5.34 6.96
N TRP A 133 -0.87 4.43 7.56
CA TRP A 133 -1.72 3.50 6.83
C TRP A 133 -3.17 3.95 6.89
N MET A 134 -3.85 3.89 5.76
CA MET A 134 -5.30 4.02 5.64
C MET A 134 -5.88 2.64 5.33
N TYR A 135 -6.81 2.15 6.14
CA TYR A 135 -7.49 0.87 5.99
C TYR A 135 -8.96 1.09 5.64
N TYR A 136 -9.51 0.29 4.73
CA TYR A 136 -10.94 0.31 4.34
C TYR A 136 -11.37 -1.08 3.80
N GLY A 137 -12.63 -1.22 3.41
CA GLY A 137 -13.21 -2.47 2.93
C GLY A 137 -13.70 -3.40 4.03
N ASN A 138 -14.30 -2.85 5.09
CA ASN A 138 -14.95 -3.65 6.12
C ASN A 138 -16.45 -3.34 6.19
N GLU A 139 -17.26 -4.19 5.55
CA GLU A 139 -18.73 -4.06 5.51
C GLU A 139 -19.36 -4.06 6.92
N SER A 140 -18.76 -4.75 7.88
CA SER A 140 -19.24 -4.86 9.26
C SER A 140 -18.71 -3.77 10.19
N ALA A 141 -17.93 -2.81 9.67
CA ALA A 141 -17.40 -1.73 10.48
C ALA A 141 -18.52 -0.82 11.03
N VAL A 142 -18.40 -0.52 12.33
CA VAL A 142 -19.18 0.51 13.03
C VAL A 142 -18.47 1.86 12.89
N GLY A 143 -19.15 2.99 13.07
CA GLY A 143 -18.51 4.31 13.05
C GLY A 143 -17.31 4.42 14.00
N GLY A 144 -16.24 5.07 13.55
CA GLY A 144 -14.99 5.23 14.31
C GLY A 144 -14.39 6.63 14.28
N GLN A 145 -15.21 7.62 13.93
CA GLN A 145 -14.79 9.03 13.89
C GLN A 145 -14.72 9.62 15.31
N ASP A 146 -13.74 10.50 15.54
CA ASP A 146 -13.57 11.29 16.77
C ASP A 146 -13.25 12.74 16.35
N VAL A 147 -14.31 13.52 16.05
CA VAL A 147 -14.21 14.89 15.54
C VAL A 147 -13.43 15.77 16.53
N GLY A 148 -13.92 15.88 17.77
CA GLY A 148 -13.29 16.69 18.81
C GLY A 148 -11.87 16.25 19.16
N GLY A 149 -11.57 14.95 19.06
CA GLY A 149 -10.23 14.43 19.30
C GLY A 149 -9.27 14.56 18.13
N THR A 150 -9.73 14.93 16.93
CA THR A 150 -8.86 15.19 15.77
C THR A 150 -8.00 16.44 15.98
N TYR A 151 -8.43 17.33 16.87
CA TYR A 151 -7.74 18.56 17.22
C TYR A 151 -6.98 18.44 18.53
N ASP A 152 -5.95 19.26 18.72
CA ASP A 152 -5.23 19.35 20.00
C ASP A 152 -5.94 20.30 20.97
N VAL A 153 -5.59 20.19 22.25
CA VAL A 153 -6.26 20.93 23.35
C VAL A 153 -6.15 22.45 23.20
N ASN A 154 -5.12 22.94 22.51
CA ASN A 154 -4.90 24.36 22.31
C ASN A 154 -5.64 24.91 21.09
N GLN A 155 -6.20 24.07 20.21
CA GLN A 155 -7.14 24.51 19.17
C GLN A 155 -8.49 24.72 19.83
N ALA A 156 -8.86 25.99 20.03
CA ALA A 156 -10.04 26.39 20.77
C ALA A 156 -11.31 26.44 19.90
N VAL A 157 -11.17 26.72 18.60
CA VAL A 157 -12.29 26.78 17.65
C VAL A 157 -11.82 26.25 16.31
N ILE A 158 -12.61 25.36 15.71
CA ILE A 158 -12.50 24.95 14.31
C ILE A 158 -13.89 24.98 13.66
N TYR A 159 -14.10 25.88 12.70
CA TYR A 159 -15.31 25.94 11.88
C TYR A 159 -15.01 25.50 10.45
N HIS A 160 -15.55 24.34 10.08
CA HIS A 160 -15.54 23.80 8.71
C HIS A 160 -16.68 24.33 7.83
N PHE A 161 -17.68 25.00 8.43
CA PHE A 161 -18.87 25.53 7.73
C PHE A 161 -19.60 24.53 6.83
N GLY A 162 -19.57 23.24 7.18
CA GLY A 162 -20.27 22.18 6.46
C GLY A 162 -21.79 22.29 6.52
N GLU A 163 -22.34 23.16 7.37
CA GLU A 163 -23.77 23.41 7.48
C GLU A 163 -24.34 24.16 6.25
N THR A 164 -25.54 23.76 5.83
CA THR A 164 -26.29 24.49 4.79
C THR A 164 -27.18 25.59 5.36
N GLU A 165 -27.51 25.50 6.65
CA GLU A 165 -28.31 26.48 7.39
C GLU A 165 -27.97 26.44 8.89
N GLY A 166 -28.23 27.54 9.58
CA GLY A 166 -28.10 27.64 11.03
C GLY A 166 -26.79 28.29 11.50
N MET A 167 -26.38 27.98 12.73
CA MET A 167 -25.16 28.55 13.32
C MET A 167 -23.94 27.67 13.01
N PRO A 168 -22.79 28.26 12.64
CA PRO A 168 -21.53 27.53 12.52
C PRO A 168 -21.18 26.74 13.78
N LYS A 169 -20.79 25.47 13.62
CA LYS A 169 -20.45 24.59 14.75
C LYS A 169 -18.95 24.37 14.90
N ASP A 170 -18.49 24.54 16.12
CA ASP A 170 -17.15 24.12 16.53
C ASP A 170 -16.99 22.59 16.45
N SER A 171 -15.92 22.17 15.79
CA SER A 171 -15.53 20.77 15.63
C SER A 171 -14.51 20.31 16.69
N THR A 172 -14.03 21.21 17.55
CA THR A 172 -13.16 20.84 18.67
C THR A 172 -13.95 20.23 19.83
N ALA A 173 -13.24 19.61 20.78
CA ALA A 173 -13.84 19.12 22.02
C ALA A 173 -14.32 20.26 22.96
N HIS A 174 -13.98 21.52 22.69
CA HIS A 174 -14.41 22.67 23.51
C HIS A 174 -15.86 23.06 23.24
N GLY A 175 -16.38 22.84 22.04
CA GLY A 175 -17.78 23.11 21.70
C GLY A 175 -18.13 24.60 21.70
N ASN A 176 -17.19 25.46 21.30
CA ASN A 176 -17.36 26.90 21.15
C ASN A 176 -18.18 27.25 19.91
N HIS A 177 -19.41 26.74 19.80
CA HIS A 177 -20.31 27.03 18.67
C HIS A 177 -20.64 28.52 18.58
N ALA A 178 -20.92 29.00 17.37
CA ALA A 178 -21.33 30.38 17.17
C ALA A 178 -22.67 30.65 17.88
N VAL A 179 -22.77 31.81 18.53
CA VAL A 179 -23.99 32.29 19.19
C VAL A 179 -24.73 33.33 18.34
N GLY A 180 -24.08 33.84 17.29
CA GLY A 180 -24.68 34.72 16.29
C GLY A 180 -24.01 34.50 14.94
N PHE A 181 -24.81 34.55 13.88
CA PHE A 181 -24.34 34.42 12.51
C PHE A 181 -25.30 35.12 11.55
N THR A 182 -24.77 35.96 10.66
CA THR A 182 -25.56 36.72 9.68
C THR A 182 -25.05 36.61 8.24
N GLY A 183 -23.95 35.91 8.00
CA GLY A 183 -23.38 35.73 6.66
C GLY A 183 -24.13 34.74 5.76
N GLY A 184 -23.74 34.70 4.49
CA GLY A 184 -24.15 33.65 3.56
C GLY A 184 -23.48 32.32 3.90
N GLN A 185 -24.17 31.20 3.68
CA GLN A 185 -23.70 29.82 3.94
C GLN A 185 -23.80 28.94 2.69
N ALA A 186 -23.27 27.72 2.78
CA ALA A 186 -23.26 26.72 1.71
C ALA A 186 -22.53 27.17 0.43
N LEU A 187 -21.54 28.06 0.57
CA LEU A 187 -20.70 28.47 -0.56
C LEU A 187 -19.62 27.40 -0.80
N PRO A 188 -19.54 26.75 -1.98
CA PRO A 188 -18.43 25.86 -2.28
C PRO A 188 -17.09 26.59 -2.14
N SER A 189 -16.22 26.10 -1.26
CA SER A 189 -15.00 26.81 -0.84
C SER A 189 -13.74 25.95 -0.99
N VAL A 190 -12.65 26.27 -0.28
CA VAL A 190 -11.37 25.56 -0.42
C VAL A 190 -11.49 24.12 0.06
N ILE A 191 -12.21 23.93 1.16
CA ILE A 191 -12.50 22.66 1.79
C ILE A 191 -14.01 22.64 2.05
N GLY A 192 -14.72 21.71 1.44
CA GLY A 192 -16.17 21.59 1.63
C GLY A 192 -16.92 22.88 1.27
N ASN A 193 -17.57 23.47 2.27
CA ASN A 193 -18.36 24.68 2.17
C ASN A 193 -17.75 25.77 3.05
N GLY A 194 -18.02 27.02 2.72
CA GLY A 194 -17.61 28.19 3.49
C GLY A 194 -18.74 29.20 3.62
N ILE A 195 -18.38 30.40 4.07
CA ILE A 195 -19.29 31.52 4.28
C ILE A 195 -18.93 32.71 3.40
N ASN A 196 -19.93 33.52 3.09
CA ASN A 196 -19.76 34.83 2.45
C ASN A 196 -20.13 35.92 3.46
N LEU A 197 -19.28 36.95 3.56
CA LEU A 197 -19.51 38.14 4.35
C LEU A 197 -19.64 39.35 3.40
N ASN A 198 -20.74 40.08 3.50
CA ASN A 198 -21.10 41.13 2.54
C ASN A 198 -20.41 42.50 2.74
N GLY A 199 -19.59 42.67 3.79
CA GLY A 199 -19.00 43.97 4.14
C GLY A 199 -19.98 44.99 4.71
N ALA A 200 -21.17 44.56 5.13
CA ALA A 200 -22.27 45.40 5.58
C ALA A 200 -23.05 44.77 6.75
N GLY A 201 -22.34 44.33 7.79
CA GLY A 201 -22.93 43.81 9.03
C GLY A 201 -22.93 42.28 9.18
N ASP A 202 -22.55 41.55 8.13
CA ASP A 202 -22.40 40.10 8.21
C ASP A 202 -21.23 39.72 9.11
N GLN A 203 -21.48 38.88 10.11
CA GLN A 203 -20.48 38.48 11.09
C GLN A 203 -20.80 37.13 11.73
N VAL A 204 -19.79 36.53 12.35
CA VAL A 204 -19.91 35.38 13.26
C VAL A 204 -19.58 35.86 14.67
N THR A 205 -20.40 35.54 15.67
CA THR A 205 -20.15 35.86 17.07
C THR A 205 -19.93 34.59 17.88
N ILE A 206 -18.83 34.54 18.62
CA ILE A 206 -18.46 33.43 19.50
C ILE A 206 -18.45 33.95 20.94
N ALA A 207 -19.26 33.33 21.80
CA ALA A 207 -19.32 33.72 23.21
C ALA A 207 -17.98 33.51 23.90
N ASN A 208 -17.66 34.38 24.86
CA ASN A 208 -16.47 34.19 25.69
C ASN A 208 -16.49 32.83 26.41
N ALA A 209 -15.33 32.17 26.46
CA ALA A 209 -15.14 30.87 27.08
C ALA A 209 -13.70 30.72 27.63
N PRO A 210 -13.46 29.89 28.66
CA PRO A 210 -12.11 29.69 29.21
C PRO A 210 -11.07 29.17 28.20
N SER A 211 -11.50 28.41 27.19
CA SER A 211 -10.61 27.92 26.12
C SER A 211 -10.14 29.03 25.18
N LEU A 212 -10.78 30.20 25.21
CA LEU A 212 -10.43 31.42 24.48
C LEU A 212 -9.56 32.38 25.31
N ASP A 213 -8.91 31.92 26.38
CA ASP A 213 -7.88 32.70 27.07
C ASP A 213 -6.57 32.65 26.28
N PHE A 214 -6.12 33.81 25.80
CA PHE A 214 -4.95 33.95 24.93
C PHE A 214 -3.69 34.42 25.66
N ALA A 215 -3.67 34.38 27.00
CA ALA A 215 -2.53 34.82 27.81
C ALA A 215 -1.21 34.08 27.50
N GLN A 216 -1.29 32.82 27.04
CA GLN A 216 -0.13 32.00 26.67
C GLN A 216 0.25 32.10 25.18
N GLY A 217 -0.42 32.97 24.44
CA GLY A 217 -0.24 33.16 23.01
C GLY A 217 -1.54 32.99 22.25
N PHE A 218 -1.49 33.31 20.98
CA PHE A 218 -2.65 33.31 20.11
C PHE A 218 -2.27 32.91 18.70
N THR A 219 -3.15 32.15 18.04
CA THR A 219 -3.08 31.95 16.58
C THR A 219 -4.47 32.03 15.99
N PHE A 220 -4.61 32.82 14.94
CA PHE A 220 -5.77 32.81 14.06
C PHE A 220 -5.34 32.31 12.69
N SER A 221 -6.17 31.53 12.02
CA SER A 221 -5.99 31.14 10.62
C SER A 221 -7.36 31.01 9.96
N ALA A 222 -7.47 31.49 8.72
CA ALA A 222 -8.64 31.30 7.89
C ALA A 222 -8.24 31.35 6.41
N TRP A 223 -8.91 30.55 5.59
CA TRP A 223 -8.87 30.75 4.15
C TRP A 223 -9.77 31.92 3.81
N VAL A 224 -9.23 32.87 3.06
CA VAL A 224 -9.95 34.09 2.66
C VAL A 224 -9.86 34.29 1.16
N ARG A 225 -10.96 34.73 0.55
CA ARG A 225 -11.01 35.22 -0.83
C ARG A 225 -11.66 36.60 -0.85
N ILE A 226 -10.86 37.61 -1.16
CA ILE A 226 -11.31 39.00 -1.26
C ILE A 226 -11.66 39.36 -2.70
N MET A 227 -12.76 40.08 -2.92
CA MET A 227 -13.24 40.44 -4.26
C MET A 227 -12.75 41.81 -4.75
N GLY A 228 -12.17 42.62 -3.85
CA GLY A 228 -11.71 43.97 -4.14
C GLY A 228 -11.14 44.65 -2.90
N PRO A 229 -10.69 45.90 -3.04
CA PRO A 229 -10.17 46.66 -1.90
C PRO A 229 -11.29 47.01 -0.91
N MET A 230 -10.97 46.97 0.38
CA MET A 230 -11.86 47.33 1.49
C MET A 230 -11.19 48.36 2.41
N GLU A 231 -11.95 49.25 3.03
CA GLU A 231 -11.41 50.29 3.92
C GLU A 231 -11.40 49.78 5.36
N ASP A 232 -10.21 49.52 5.89
CA ASP A 232 -9.96 49.13 7.29
C ASP A 232 -10.88 48.03 7.85
N ALA A 233 -11.19 47.02 7.05
CA ALA A 233 -12.18 46.00 7.37
C ALA A 233 -11.67 44.99 8.41
N CYS A 234 -12.50 44.65 9.41
CA CYS A 234 -12.14 43.71 10.46
C CYS A 234 -12.51 42.26 10.09
N LEU A 235 -11.51 41.41 9.87
CA LEU A 235 -11.71 39.96 9.70
C LEU A 235 -11.90 39.27 11.05
N PHE A 236 -11.15 39.69 12.06
CA PHE A 236 -11.25 39.21 13.43
C PHE A 236 -11.18 40.41 14.36
N SER A 237 -12.05 40.44 15.35
CA SER A 237 -11.95 41.39 16.45
C SER A 237 -12.33 40.76 17.77
N ARG A 238 -11.59 41.16 18.80
CA ARG A 238 -11.98 41.00 20.19
C ARG A 238 -11.63 42.28 20.91
N GLU A 239 -12.64 42.95 21.43
CA GLU A 239 -12.56 44.33 21.89
C GLU A 239 -13.21 44.46 23.25
N ASP A 240 -12.57 45.21 24.14
CA ASP A 240 -13.08 45.68 25.42
C ASP A 240 -12.93 47.23 25.45
N THR A 241 -13.27 47.86 26.57
CA THR A 241 -13.34 49.31 26.74
C THR A 241 -12.03 50.02 26.33
N ASP A 242 -10.87 49.46 26.69
CA ASP A 242 -9.56 50.07 26.41
C ASP A 242 -8.50 49.11 25.83
N GLN A 243 -8.90 47.88 25.53
CA GLN A 243 -8.01 46.84 25.01
C GLN A 243 -8.66 46.17 23.81
N SER A 244 -7.86 45.80 22.82
CA SER A 244 -8.37 45.09 21.65
C SER A 244 -7.29 44.23 20.99
N LEU A 245 -7.75 43.20 20.29
CA LEU A 245 -6.99 42.41 19.33
C LEU A 245 -7.79 42.39 18.03
N ILE A 246 -7.22 42.99 16.98
CA ILE A 246 -7.86 43.14 15.67
C ILE A 246 -6.93 42.56 14.60
N ILE A 247 -7.50 41.74 13.72
CA ILE A 247 -6.88 41.36 12.46
C ILE A 247 -7.77 41.94 11.37
N GLY A 248 -7.21 42.83 10.56
CA GLY A 248 -7.95 43.54 9.54
C GLY A 248 -7.28 43.47 8.18
N VAL A 249 -8.02 43.89 7.17
CA VAL A 249 -7.56 44.10 5.80
C VAL A 249 -7.85 45.55 5.44
N ASP A 250 -6.81 46.28 5.07
CA ASP A 250 -6.93 47.64 4.57
C ASP A 250 -6.43 47.71 3.12
N GLN A 251 -7.27 48.22 2.25
CA GLN A 251 -7.25 47.99 0.82
C GLN A 251 -7.24 46.49 0.53
N THR A 252 -6.10 45.93 0.17
CA THR A 252 -5.90 44.49 -0.07
C THR A 252 -4.81 43.93 0.84
N ARG A 253 -4.42 44.63 1.91
CA ARG A 253 -3.28 44.28 2.76
C ARG A 253 -3.73 43.93 4.16
N ALA A 254 -3.29 42.77 4.66
CA ALA A 254 -3.58 42.37 6.03
C ALA A 254 -2.72 43.15 7.04
N TYR A 255 -3.27 43.35 8.23
CA TYR A 255 -2.55 43.86 9.38
C TYR A 255 -3.09 43.22 10.67
N CYS A 256 -2.30 43.30 11.74
CA CYS A 256 -2.72 42.94 13.09
C CYS A 256 -2.40 44.10 14.03
N GLN A 257 -3.37 44.44 14.88
CA GLN A 257 -3.27 45.52 15.84
C GLN A 257 -3.73 45.06 17.22
N ILE A 258 -2.96 45.44 18.25
CA ILE A 258 -3.24 45.15 19.65
C ILE A 258 -3.20 46.46 20.44
N LYS A 259 -4.30 46.79 21.12
CA LYS A 259 -4.36 47.91 22.08
C LYS A 259 -4.17 47.35 23.49
N LEU A 260 -3.18 47.84 24.23
CA LEU A 260 -2.66 47.24 25.48
C LEU A 260 -3.14 47.90 26.78
N GLY A 261 -4.15 48.77 26.69
CA GLY A 261 -4.56 49.65 27.79
C GLY A 261 -3.73 50.93 27.82
N GLU A 262 -4.23 51.97 28.49
CA GLU A 262 -3.56 53.29 28.62
C GLU A 262 -3.21 53.99 27.28
N GLY A 263 -3.80 53.53 26.16
CA GLY A 263 -3.61 54.09 24.82
C GLY A 263 -2.39 53.56 24.05
N GLU A 264 -1.63 52.60 24.60
CA GLU A 264 -0.56 51.93 23.86
C GLU A 264 -1.14 51.03 22.76
N VAL A 265 -0.67 51.20 21.53
CA VAL A 265 -1.07 50.40 20.37
C VAL A 265 0.18 49.83 19.72
N VAL A 266 0.20 48.50 19.57
CA VAL A 266 1.21 47.76 18.82
C VAL A 266 0.55 47.23 17.57
N ALA A 267 1.07 47.57 16.40
CA ALA A 267 0.56 47.11 15.12
C ALA A 267 1.69 46.64 14.23
N THR A 268 1.41 45.65 13.38
CA THR A 268 2.31 45.28 12.30
C THR A 268 2.24 46.29 11.16
N GLU A 269 3.27 46.35 10.33
CA GLU A 269 3.11 46.93 9.00
C GLU A 269 2.09 46.11 8.19
N ARG A 270 1.37 46.80 7.31
CA ARG A 270 0.45 46.16 6.35
C ARG A 270 1.26 45.28 5.40
N THR A 271 0.77 44.07 5.10
CA THR A 271 1.44 43.12 4.19
C THR A 271 1.56 43.67 2.77
N THR A 272 2.20 42.90 1.89
CA THR A 272 1.94 43.05 0.45
C THR A 272 0.48 42.76 0.13
N ASP A 273 0.04 43.17 -1.06
CA ASP A 273 -1.33 42.96 -1.51
C ASP A 273 -1.65 41.46 -1.55
N ILE A 274 -2.77 41.08 -0.93
CA ILE A 274 -3.40 39.78 -1.08
C ILE A 274 -4.02 39.76 -2.48
N PRO A 275 -3.69 38.78 -3.34
CA PRO A 275 -4.31 38.66 -4.64
C PRO A 275 -5.84 38.51 -4.52
N ILE A 276 -6.56 39.27 -5.35
CA ILE A 276 -8.03 39.27 -5.36
C ILE A 276 -8.57 38.08 -6.18
N ASP A 277 -9.78 37.65 -5.85
CA ASP A 277 -10.49 36.54 -6.53
C ASP A 277 -9.74 35.19 -6.49
N SER A 278 -8.84 35.02 -5.52
CA SER A 278 -8.18 33.74 -5.21
C SER A 278 -8.17 33.46 -3.73
N TRP A 279 -8.16 32.18 -3.38
CA TRP A 279 -8.11 31.72 -2.00
C TRP A 279 -6.69 31.78 -1.45
N HIS A 280 -6.55 32.41 -0.30
CA HIS A 280 -5.27 32.51 0.42
C HIS A 280 -5.46 32.13 1.88
N LEU A 281 -4.47 31.44 2.45
CA LEU A 281 -4.47 31.17 3.89
C LEU A 281 -3.84 32.37 4.60
N LEU A 282 -4.67 33.13 5.31
CA LEU A 282 -4.22 34.23 6.17
C LEU A 282 -4.10 33.72 7.61
N SER A 283 -2.90 33.78 8.17
CA SER A 283 -2.65 33.39 9.55
C SER A 283 -1.94 34.48 10.34
N VAL A 284 -2.31 34.66 11.60
CA VAL A 284 -1.64 35.57 12.52
C VAL A 284 -1.28 34.80 13.77
N THR A 285 -0.02 34.90 14.18
CA THR A 285 0.47 34.32 15.45
C THR A 285 0.92 35.45 16.35
N VAL A 286 0.64 35.32 17.65
CA VAL A 286 1.11 36.26 18.67
C VAL A 286 1.77 35.49 19.81
N GLN A 287 3.08 35.66 19.93
CA GLN A 287 3.88 35.06 21.00
C GLN A 287 3.80 35.91 22.27
N PRO A 288 3.64 35.31 23.46
CA PRO A 288 3.62 36.05 24.71
C PRO A 288 4.97 36.75 24.94
N ARG A 289 4.96 38.07 25.09
CA ARG A 289 6.17 38.91 25.23
C ARG A 289 7.19 38.71 24.10
N GLY A 290 6.70 38.39 22.91
CA GLY A 290 7.50 38.07 21.75
C GLY A 290 7.13 38.95 20.58
N ARG A 291 6.56 38.33 19.55
CA ARG A 291 6.27 38.94 18.26
C ARG A 291 4.85 38.62 17.80
N ILE A 292 4.26 39.59 17.13
CA ILE A 292 3.12 39.40 16.23
C ILE A 292 3.70 39.07 14.87
N SER A 293 3.20 38.03 14.21
CA SER A 293 3.66 37.64 12.87
C SER A 293 2.47 37.29 12.00
N ILE A 294 2.44 37.88 10.80
CA ILE A 294 1.42 37.64 9.78
C ILE A 294 2.02 36.73 8.72
N PHE A 295 1.29 35.68 8.38
CA PHE A 295 1.63 34.73 7.34
C PHE A 295 0.57 34.78 6.25
N LEU A 296 1.02 34.71 5.00
CA LEU A 296 0.19 34.50 3.83
C LEU A 296 0.68 33.23 3.13
N ASP A 297 -0.21 32.28 2.89
CA ASP A 297 0.09 31.03 2.19
C ASP A 297 1.27 30.25 2.82
N GLY A 298 1.32 30.22 4.15
CA GLY A 298 2.38 29.55 4.90
C GLY A 298 3.71 30.29 4.99
N THR A 299 3.84 31.49 4.40
CA THR A 299 5.07 32.29 4.41
C THR A 299 4.92 33.52 5.29
N GLU A 300 5.92 33.83 6.13
CA GLU A 300 5.89 35.03 6.98
C GLU A 300 6.05 36.29 6.12
N MET A 301 5.12 37.24 6.26
CA MET A 301 5.07 38.47 5.48
C MET A 301 5.60 39.67 6.25
N ASN A 302 5.07 39.88 7.46
CA ASN A 302 5.41 41.00 8.33
C ASN A 302 5.34 40.59 9.81
N TRP A 303 6.01 41.36 10.66
CA TRP A 303 6.01 41.15 12.10
C TRP A 303 6.14 42.47 12.87
N ALA A 304 5.82 42.44 14.16
CA ALA A 304 6.07 43.51 15.10
C ALA A 304 6.42 42.95 16.48
N ASP A 305 7.26 43.66 17.24
CA ASP A 305 7.59 43.30 18.61
C ASP A 305 6.40 43.60 19.54
N LEU A 306 5.96 42.59 20.27
CA LEU A 306 5.00 42.72 21.36
C LEU A 306 5.73 42.47 22.68
N ARG A 307 6.24 43.55 23.28
CA ARG A 307 6.97 43.49 24.55
C ARG A 307 6.09 43.14 25.76
N PRO A 308 4.87 43.69 25.92
CA PRO A 308 3.95 43.27 26.97
C PRO A 308 3.25 41.95 26.64
N ASN A 309 2.51 41.40 27.60
CA ASN A 309 1.62 40.26 27.33
C ASN A 309 0.43 40.70 26.51
N LEU A 310 -0.20 39.74 25.82
CA LEU A 310 -1.53 39.94 25.24
C LEU A 310 -2.51 40.38 26.36
N PRO A 311 -3.38 41.37 26.12
CA PRO A 311 -4.42 41.72 27.09
C PRO A 311 -5.38 40.55 27.31
N SER A 312 -5.85 40.40 28.55
CA SER A 312 -6.92 39.45 28.87
C SER A 312 -8.25 40.08 28.51
N LEU A 313 -8.85 39.63 27.42
CA LEU A 313 -10.14 40.13 26.92
C LEU A 313 -11.24 39.17 27.37
N ASP A 314 -12.25 39.67 28.11
CA ASP A 314 -13.36 38.86 28.64
C ASP A 314 -14.66 39.02 27.81
N THR A 315 -14.56 39.63 26.63
CA THR A 315 -15.69 39.90 25.73
C THR A 315 -15.85 38.81 24.68
N ASP A 316 -17.04 38.78 24.05
CA ASP A 316 -17.29 37.89 22.91
C ASP A 316 -16.40 38.28 21.72
N LEU A 317 -16.02 37.26 20.97
CA LEU A 317 -15.18 37.35 19.79
C LEU A 317 -16.06 37.49 18.55
N VAL A 318 -15.64 38.34 17.61
CA VAL A 318 -16.36 38.57 16.36
C VAL A 318 -15.45 38.28 15.17
N ILE A 319 -15.96 37.52 14.21
CA ILE A 319 -15.37 37.34 12.89
C ILE A 319 -16.19 38.15 11.89
N GLY A 320 -15.53 38.88 11.00
CA GLY A 320 -16.16 39.62 9.92
C GLY A 320 -16.65 41.02 10.29
N GLY A 321 -16.42 41.46 11.52
CA GLY A 321 -16.85 42.78 12.00
C GLY A 321 -16.12 43.23 13.26
N SER A 322 -16.53 44.39 13.76
CA SER A 322 -16.09 44.98 15.02
C SER A 322 -17.30 45.36 15.88
N ARG A 323 -17.15 45.29 17.21
CA ARG A 323 -18.20 45.70 18.16
C ARG A 323 -18.14 47.20 18.46
N ALA A 324 -16.97 47.81 18.31
CA ALA A 324 -16.73 49.22 18.61
C ALA A 324 -16.88 50.13 17.39
N VAL A 325 -16.66 49.63 16.17
CA VAL A 325 -16.63 50.43 14.94
C VAL A 325 -17.32 49.70 13.78
N ASP A 326 -17.95 50.45 12.87
CA ASP A 326 -18.62 49.92 11.67
C ASP A 326 -17.60 49.52 10.57
N HIS A 327 -16.69 48.61 10.89
CA HIS A 327 -15.69 48.04 9.97
C HIS A 327 -16.00 46.56 9.73
N PHE A 328 -16.48 46.23 8.52
CA PHE A 328 -16.95 44.89 8.17
C PHE A 328 -16.12 44.27 7.05
N PHE A 329 -15.81 42.99 7.19
CA PHE A 329 -15.09 42.23 6.17
C PHE A 329 -16.01 41.88 5.00
N ALA A 330 -15.50 42.09 3.79
CA ALA A 330 -16.18 41.76 2.54
C ALA A 330 -15.41 40.67 1.78
N GLY A 331 -15.92 39.45 1.75
CA GLY A 331 -15.28 38.34 1.07
C GLY A 331 -15.79 36.98 1.52
N ASP A 332 -15.21 35.95 0.93
CA ASP A 332 -15.49 34.57 1.31
C ASP A 332 -14.47 34.09 2.33
N VAL A 333 -14.94 33.32 3.30
CA VAL A 333 -14.13 32.78 4.39
C VAL A 333 -14.43 31.31 4.57
N ASP A 334 -13.39 30.53 4.78
CA ASP A 334 -13.46 29.10 4.99
C ASP A 334 -12.45 28.69 6.08
N GLU A 335 -12.70 27.57 6.75
CA GLU A 335 -11.76 26.92 7.68
C GLU A 335 -11.20 27.85 8.77
N ILE A 336 -12.10 28.44 9.57
CA ILE A 336 -11.65 29.31 10.67
C ILE A 336 -11.08 28.46 11.79
N GLN A 337 -9.83 28.75 12.15
CA GLN A 337 -9.10 28.09 13.22
C GLN A 337 -8.56 29.11 14.22
N ILE A 338 -8.88 28.92 15.50
CA ILE A 338 -8.38 29.75 16.60
C ILE A 338 -7.65 28.83 17.59
N SER A 339 -6.41 29.15 17.91
CA SER A 339 -5.65 28.51 18.98
C SER A 339 -5.29 29.48 20.09
N ASN A 340 -5.32 29.00 21.33
CA ASN A 340 -4.89 29.73 22.53
C ASN A 340 -3.37 29.60 22.82
N THR A 341 -2.61 29.31 21.76
CA THR A 341 -1.15 29.24 21.79
C THR A 341 -0.60 29.80 20.49
N ALA A 342 0.65 30.27 20.52
CA ALA A 342 1.35 30.71 19.33
C ALA A 342 1.87 29.49 18.55
N ARG A 343 1.26 29.20 17.40
CA ARG A 343 1.73 28.17 16.47
C ARG A 343 3.01 28.62 15.80
N THR A 344 3.88 27.67 15.51
CA THR A 344 5.16 27.91 14.85
C THR A 344 4.97 28.11 13.35
N ALA A 345 5.96 28.72 12.69
CA ALA A 345 5.90 28.93 11.24
C ALA A 345 5.75 27.62 10.44
N GLY A 346 6.38 26.52 10.88
CA GLY A 346 6.22 25.22 10.24
C GLY A 346 4.83 24.62 10.45
N TRP A 347 4.14 24.92 11.56
CA TRP A 347 2.73 24.56 11.73
C TRP A 347 1.84 25.25 10.69
N ILE A 348 1.99 26.57 10.55
CA ILE A 348 1.22 27.35 9.56
C ILE A 348 1.50 26.85 8.14
N ARG A 349 2.77 26.56 7.83
CA ARG A 349 3.16 25.98 6.55
C ARG A 349 2.56 24.59 6.31
N THR A 350 2.47 23.77 7.35
CA THR A 350 1.84 22.45 7.28
C THR A 350 0.35 22.57 7.03
N ALA A 351 -0.34 23.50 7.71
CA ALA A 351 -1.74 23.80 7.46
C ALA A 351 -1.96 24.19 6.00
N TYR A 352 -1.19 25.13 5.46
CA TYR A 352 -1.26 25.52 4.05
C TYR A 352 -0.99 24.36 3.09
N ALA A 353 0.10 23.61 3.29
CA ALA A 353 0.50 22.53 2.39
C ALA A 353 -0.46 21.32 2.41
N SER A 354 -1.18 21.12 3.51
CA SER A 354 -2.21 20.08 3.64
C SER A 354 -3.57 20.53 3.13
N GLN A 355 -3.94 21.79 3.38
CA GLN A 355 -5.29 22.31 3.11
C GLN A 355 -5.41 22.93 1.72
N GLY A 356 -4.31 23.44 1.16
CA GLY A 356 -4.31 24.14 -0.13
C GLY A 356 -4.55 23.23 -1.33
N PRO A 357 -4.93 23.81 -2.48
CA PRO A 357 -5.26 23.06 -3.69
C PRO A 357 -4.07 22.30 -4.28
N ASP A 358 -2.84 22.77 -4.07
CA ASP A 358 -1.64 22.18 -4.68
C ASP A 358 -1.13 20.93 -3.96
N GLY A 359 -1.56 20.67 -2.72
CA GLY A 359 -1.37 19.38 -2.03
C GLY A 359 0.07 18.87 -1.89
N PHE A 360 1.07 19.75 -1.75
CA PHE A 360 2.50 19.38 -1.77
C PHE A 360 2.99 18.50 -0.61
N LEU A 361 2.19 18.30 0.43
CA LEU A 361 2.58 17.50 1.60
C LEU A 361 2.38 15.99 1.40
N LEU A 362 1.42 15.58 0.58
CA LEU A 362 0.88 14.22 0.60
C LEU A 362 1.14 13.46 -0.69
N SER A 363 1.48 12.18 -0.57
CA SER A 363 1.44 11.25 -1.69
C SER A 363 0.85 9.91 -1.28
N PHE A 364 0.15 9.27 -2.21
CA PHE A 364 -0.55 8.00 -1.97
C PHE A 364 0.16 6.88 -2.73
N ALA A 365 0.53 5.81 -2.02
CA ALA A 365 1.10 4.61 -2.64
C ALA A 365 0.02 3.80 -3.39
N GLN A 366 0.38 2.65 -3.95
CA GLN A 366 -0.61 1.72 -4.49
C GLN A 366 -1.46 1.11 -3.37
N GLU A 367 -2.69 0.73 -3.72
CA GLU A 367 -3.58 -0.04 -2.83
C GLU A 367 -3.02 -1.44 -2.65
N GLU A 368 -2.97 -1.90 -1.40
CA GLU A 368 -2.59 -3.25 -1.02
C GLU A 368 -3.82 -4.01 -0.54
N ILE A 369 -3.91 -5.29 -0.93
CA ILE A 369 -5.02 -6.19 -0.58
C ILE A 369 -4.54 -7.15 0.50
N ASN A 370 -5.39 -7.42 1.49
CA ASN A 370 -5.06 -8.36 2.54
C ASN A 370 -4.95 -9.79 1.98
N GLU A 371 -3.73 -10.33 1.95
CA GLU A 371 -3.49 -11.72 1.60
C GLU A 371 -3.77 -12.69 2.77
N SER A 372 -3.72 -12.24 4.04
CA SER A 372 -4.03 -13.08 5.21
C SER A 372 -5.52 -13.16 5.54
N GLY A 373 -6.33 -12.25 5.01
CA GLY A 373 -7.79 -12.32 4.96
C GLY A 373 -8.29 -13.41 4.00
N GLY A 374 -7.83 -14.65 4.20
CA GLY A 374 -8.28 -15.82 3.44
C GLY A 374 -7.91 -15.82 1.95
N LEU A 375 -6.62 -15.91 1.62
CA LEU A 375 -6.21 -16.49 0.31
C LEU A 375 -6.84 -17.89 0.12
N PRO A 376 -7.31 -18.32 -1.07
CA PRO A 376 -8.03 -17.66 -2.16
C PRO A 376 -9.33 -18.46 -2.45
N THR A 377 -10.14 -18.76 -1.44
CA THR A 377 -11.37 -19.56 -1.63
C THR A 377 -12.44 -18.80 -2.39
N PHE A 378 -12.43 -17.45 -2.36
CA PHE A 378 -13.35 -16.65 -3.16
C PHE A 378 -12.95 -16.58 -4.64
N TYR A 379 -11.67 -16.40 -4.97
CA TYR A 379 -11.25 -16.38 -6.38
C TYR A 379 -11.26 -17.78 -7.00
N LEU A 380 -10.65 -18.79 -6.36
CA LEU A 380 -10.72 -20.16 -6.88
C LEU A 380 -12.13 -20.74 -6.79
N GLY A 381 -12.93 -20.38 -5.77
CA GLY A 381 -14.31 -20.85 -5.64
C GLY A 381 -15.27 -20.18 -6.62
N THR A 382 -15.10 -18.89 -6.88
CA THR A 382 -15.88 -18.17 -7.90
C THR A 382 -15.46 -18.59 -9.30
N VAL A 383 -14.16 -18.71 -9.57
CA VAL A 383 -13.66 -19.28 -10.83
C VAL A 383 -14.13 -20.73 -10.98
N ALA A 384 -14.02 -21.59 -9.96
CA ALA A 384 -14.50 -22.99 -10.03
C ALA A 384 -16.01 -23.12 -10.23
N LYS A 385 -16.81 -22.22 -9.64
CA LYS A 385 -18.27 -22.16 -9.84
C LYS A 385 -18.66 -21.63 -11.23
N ASN A 386 -17.85 -20.75 -11.80
CA ASN A 386 -18.12 -20.11 -13.09
C ASN A 386 -17.40 -20.78 -14.28
N ILE A 387 -16.56 -21.80 -14.04
CA ILE A 387 -15.97 -22.61 -15.11
C ILE A 387 -17.05 -23.45 -15.78
N THR A 388 -17.15 -23.33 -17.11
CA THR A 388 -18.04 -24.13 -17.94
C THR A 388 -17.67 -25.61 -17.89
N LEU A 389 -18.63 -26.49 -18.20
CA LEU A 389 -18.39 -27.95 -18.22
C LEU A 389 -17.22 -28.34 -19.14
N ASP A 390 -17.03 -27.60 -20.23
CA ASP A 390 -15.92 -27.78 -21.18
C ASP A 390 -14.56 -27.39 -20.58
N GLY A 391 -14.51 -26.34 -19.77
CA GLY A 391 -13.29 -25.92 -19.06
C GLY A 391 -12.83 -26.98 -18.05
N TRP A 392 -13.78 -27.60 -17.34
CA TRP A 392 -13.50 -28.74 -16.46
C TRP A 392 -12.96 -29.96 -17.23
N ALA A 393 -13.44 -30.22 -18.45
CA ALA A 393 -12.92 -31.30 -19.29
C ALA A 393 -11.45 -31.06 -19.70
N ILE A 394 -11.11 -29.83 -20.11
CA ILE A 394 -9.72 -29.47 -20.49
C ILE A 394 -8.78 -29.55 -19.30
N ILE A 395 -9.18 -29.04 -18.13
CA ILE A 395 -8.40 -29.14 -16.89
C ILE A 395 -8.19 -30.61 -16.51
N GLY A 396 -9.22 -31.45 -16.65
CA GLY A 396 -9.12 -32.90 -16.40
C GLY A 396 -8.08 -33.59 -17.31
N ILE A 397 -8.07 -33.27 -18.61
CA ILE A 397 -7.09 -33.82 -19.56
C ILE A 397 -5.67 -33.35 -19.22
N LEU A 398 -5.50 -32.06 -18.89
CA LEU A 398 -4.21 -31.51 -18.48
C LEU A 398 -3.68 -32.15 -17.19
N MET A 399 -4.55 -32.39 -16.20
CA MET A 399 -4.20 -33.08 -14.96
C MET A 399 -3.78 -34.54 -15.20
N LEU A 400 -4.47 -35.24 -16.10
CA LEU A 400 -4.10 -36.59 -16.51
C LEU A 400 -2.73 -36.62 -17.20
N MET A 401 -2.47 -35.68 -18.11
CA MET A 401 -1.17 -35.53 -18.78
C MET A 401 -0.06 -35.18 -17.79
N ALA A 402 -0.33 -34.31 -16.82
CA ALA A 402 0.60 -33.96 -15.75
C ALA A 402 0.95 -35.17 -14.87
N GLY A 403 -0.06 -35.98 -14.50
CA GLY A 403 0.14 -37.22 -13.74
C GLY A 403 1.00 -38.25 -14.49
N LEU A 404 0.73 -38.47 -15.79
CA LEU A 404 1.53 -39.37 -16.63
C LEU A 404 2.97 -38.86 -16.80
N SER A 405 3.14 -37.56 -17.00
CA SER A 405 4.46 -36.91 -17.10
C SER A 405 5.26 -37.11 -15.81
N TRP A 406 4.65 -36.84 -14.65
CA TRP A 406 5.27 -37.05 -13.34
C TRP A 406 5.64 -38.51 -13.09
N ALA A 407 4.78 -39.46 -13.46
CA ALA A 407 5.03 -40.89 -13.31
C ALA A 407 6.25 -41.35 -14.15
N VAL A 408 6.33 -40.92 -15.41
CA VAL A 408 7.48 -41.22 -16.29
C VAL A 408 8.75 -40.54 -15.79
N PHE A 409 8.64 -39.28 -15.35
CA PHE A 409 9.77 -38.51 -14.82
C PHE A 409 10.35 -39.15 -13.56
N LEU A 410 9.51 -39.48 -12.57
CA LEU A 410 9.94 -40.15 -11.34
C LEU A 410 10.54 -41.53 -11.65
N SER A 411 9.88 -42.34 -12.49
CA SER A 411 10.38 -43.66 -12.86
C SER A 411 11.77 -43.59 -13.49
N LYS A 412 11.99 -42.69 -14.46
CA LYS A 412 13.32 -42.48 -15.08
C LYS A 412 14.32 -41.89 -14.11
N ALA A 413 13.93 -40.94 -13.26
CA ALA A 413 14.82 -40.34 -12.27
C ALA A 413 15.32 -41.38 -11.26
N PHE A 414 14.46 -42.30 -10.82
CA PHE A 414 14.85 -43.42 -9.96
C PHE A 414 15.73 -44.43 -10.71
N PHE A 415 15.36 -44.80 -11.94
CA PHE A 415 16.14 -45.75 -12.76
C PHE A 415 17.57 -45.23 -13.04
N LEU A 416 17.71 -43.95 -13.42
CA LEU A 416 19.00 -43.32 -13.67
C LEU A 416 19.84 -43.21 -12.39
N ARG A 417 19.22 -42.84 -11.26
CA ARG A 417 19.93 -42.79 -9.96
C ARG A 417 20.42 -44.15 -9.51
N TYR A 418 19.66 -45.21 -9.75
CA TYR A 418 20.07 -46.57 -9.38
C TYR A 418 21.18 -47.09 -10.30
N THR A 419 21.01 -46.90 -11.62
CA THR A 419 22.01 -47.33 -12.62
C THR A 419 23.31 -46.55 -12.48
N SER A 420 23.26 -45.25 -12.18
CA SER A 420 24.46 -44.44 -12.01
C SER A 420 25.31 -44.88 -10.81
N LYS A 421 24.67 -45.30 -9.71
CA LYS A 421 25.38 -45.86 -8.54
C LYS A 421 26.02 -47.21 -8.84
N ASP A 422 25.31 -48.08 -9.57
CA ASP A 422 25.82 -49.39 -9.94
C ASP A 422 26.93 -49.30 -11.01
N ASP A 423 26.82 -48.34 -11.95
CA ASP A 423 27.86 -48.04 -12.95
C ASP A 423 29.14 -47.50 -12.29
N GLU A 424 29.01 -46.66 -11.26
CA GLU A 424 30.16 -46.15 -10.49
C GLU A 424 30.84 -47.27 -9.70
N ALA A 425 30.07 -48.18 -9.10
CA ALA A 425 30.58 -49.37 -8.43
C ALA A 425 31.30 -50.33 -9.42
N PHE A 426 30.73 -50.53 -10.60
CA PHE A 426 31.32 -51.34 -11.66
C PHE A 426 32.60 -50.71 -12.22
N LEU A 427 32.63 -49.39 -12.46
CA LEU A 427 33.82 -48.67 -12.91
C LEU A 427 34.94 -48.69 -11.87
N GLY A 428 34.61 -48.64 -10.57
CA GLY A 428 35.56 -48.83 -9.48
C GLY A 428 36.21 -50.21 -9.49
N ALA A 429 35.42 -51.27 -9.67
CA ALA A 429 35.92 -52.64 -9.79
C ALA A 429 36.72 -52.88 -11.09
N TYR A 430 36.29 -52.29 -12.22
CA TYR A 430 36.96 -52.39 -13.50
C TYR A 430 38.33 -51.69 -13.51
N ARG A 431 38.45 -50.52 -12.87
CA ARG A 431 39.72 -49.77 -12.75
C ARG A 431 40.74 -50.45 -11.84
N GLY A 432 40.31 -51.36 -10.96
CA GLY A 432 41.18 -52.12 -10.06
C GLY A 432 41.79 -53.39 -10.66
N LEU A 433 41.45 -53.76 -11.90
CA LEU A 433 41.88 -55.01 -12.53
C LEU A 433 42.96 -54.79 -13.59
N SER A 434 44.02 -55.59 -13.53
CA SER A 434 45.16 -55.55 -14.44
C SER A 434 44.94 -56.29 -15.77
N HIS A 435 43.86 -57.09 -15.91
CA HIS A 435 43.54 -57.80 -17.15
C HIS A 435 42.08 -57.59 -17.60
N PRO A 436 41.83 -57.11 -18.84
CA PRO A 436 40.50 -56.70 -19.34
C PRO A 436 39.48 -57.84 -19.59
N LEU A 437 39.72 -59.05 -19.06
CA LEU A 437 38.85 -60.24 -19.20
C LEU A 437 38.57 -60.93 -17.86
N ALA A 438 39.13 -60.44 -16.75
CA ALA A 438 39.10 -61.11 -15.45
C ALA A 438 37.71 -61.14 -14.77
N LEU A 439 36.82 -60.20 -15.10
CA LEU A 439 35.45 -60.12 -14.54
C LEU A 439 34.44 -61.10 -15.14
N GLY A 440 34.84 -61.92 -16.12
CA GLY A 440 33.92 -62.78 -16.87
C GLY A 440 33.44 -64.04 -16.14
N GLY A 441 33.37 -64.04 -14.80
CA GLY A 441 33.08 -65.22 -13.97
C GLY A 441 32.26 -65.01 -12.68
N GLU A 442 31.90 -63.78 -12.30
CA GLU A 442 30.97 -63.53 -11.18
C GLU A 442 29.60 -63.12 -11.72
N ASP A 443 28.73 -64.12 -11.93
CA ASP A 443 27.52 -64.02 -12.73
C ASP A 443 26.32 -63.29 -12.08
N ASP A 444 26.40 -62.80 -10.83
CA ASP A 444 25.19 -62.31 -10.10
C ASP A 444 25.26 -60.95 -9.38
N ALA A 445 26.40 -60.24 -9.37
CA ALA A 445 26.53 -59.02 -8.54
C ALA A 445 25.98 -57.72 -9.17
N TYR A 446 25.91 -57.62 -10.51
CA TYR A 446 25.66 -56.33 -11.20
C TYR A 446 24.58 -56.41 -12.29
N GLN A 447 23.41 -56.97 -11.97
CA GLN A 447 22.31 -57.19 -12.94
C GLN A 447 21.66 -55.91 -13.50
N TYR A 448 21.86 -54.73 -12.89
CA TYR A 448 21.20 -53.48 -13.31
C TYR A 448 22.09 -52.50 -14.08
N SER A 449 23.43 -52.68 -14.09
CA SER A 449 24.35 -51.78 -14.80
C SER A 449 24.27 -51.96 -16.33
N ALA A 450 24.06 -50.84 -17.03
CA ALA A 450 24.10 -50.75 -18.49
C ALA A 450 25.51 -51.09 -19.01
N LEU A 451 26.54 -50.58 -18.34
CA LEU A 451 27.94 -50.77 -18.70
C LEU A 451 28.38 -52.24 -18.56
N HIS A 452 27.94 -52.91 -17.50
CA HIS A 452 28.22 -54.33 -17.25
C HIS A 452 27.60 -55.24 -18.32
N ARG A 453 26.37 -54.96 -18.78
CA ARG A 453 25.72 -55.70 -19.87
C ARG A 453 26.45 -55.57 -21.21
N VAL A 454 26.85 -54.36 -21.56
CA VAL A 454 27.63 -54.08 -22.78
C VAL A 454 29.00 -54.76 -22.72
N TYR A 455 29.67 -54.70 -21.56
CA TYR A 455 30.94 -55.40 -21.33
C TYR A 455 30.81 -56.93 -21.40
N ARG A 456 29.75 -57.52 -20.84
CA ARG A 456 29.46 -58.96 -20.91
C ARG A 456 29.21 -59.41 -22.35
N ALA A 457 28.42 -58.66 -23.12
CA ALA A 457 28.15 -58.95 -24.53
C ALA A 457 29.45 -58.95 -25.37
N GLY A 458 30.36 -58.00 -25.12
CA GLY A 458 31.69 -57.97 -25.72
C GLY A 458 32.56 -59.17 -25.33
N CYS A 459 32.63 -59.50 -24.04
CA CYS A 459 33.43 -60.63 -23.54
C CYS A 459 32.91 -62.00 -24.03
N GLN A 460 31.59 -62.17 -24.11
CA GLN A 460 30.97 -63.41 -24.58
C GLN A 460 31.15 -63.61 -26.09
N ALA A 461 31.18 -62.53 -26.88
CA ALA A 461 31.52 -62.56 -28.30
C ALA A 461 32.99 -62.96 -28.56
N MET A 462 33.91 -62.60 -27.66
CA MET A 462 35.30 -63.08 -27.70
C MET A 462 35.42 -64.56 -27.31
N LYS A 463 34.71 -65.02 -26.26
CA LYS A 463 34.73 -66.42 -25.81
C LYS A 463 34.07 -67.39 -26.80
N GLY A 464 32.94 -67.01 -27.43
CA GLY A 464 32.19 -67.89 -28.34
C GLY A 464 32.84 -68.18 -29.69
N ARG A 465 33.92 -67.45 -30.04
CA ARG A 465 34.65 -67.61 -31.32
C ARG A 465 36.16 -67.84 -31.18
N ALA A 466 36.70 -67.71 -29.97
CA ALA A 466 38.00 -68.26 -29.61
C ALA A 466 37.84 -69.77 -29.37
N GLY A 467 37.75 -70.55 -30.46
CA GLY A 467 37.78 -72.01 -30.36
C GLY A 467 39.01 -72.48 -29.57
N ASN A 468 38.81 -73.45 -28.67
CA ASN A 468 39.81 -74.13 -27.81
C ASN A 468 41.24 -73.55 -27.86
N PRO A 469 41.65 -72.71 -26.89
CA PRO A 469 43.01 -72.24 -26.81
C PRO A 469 43.91 -73.36 -26.26
N HIS A 470 44.82 -73.87 -27.08
CA HIS A 470 46.04 -74.49 -26.58
C HIS A 470 46.91 -73.37 -25.97
N PRO A 471 47.42 -73.51 -24.73
CA PRO A 471 48.05 -72.42 -24.00
C PRO A 471 49.47 -72.21 -24.53
N ASP A 472 49.65 -71.21 -25.40
CA ASP A 472 50.96 -70.70 -25.81
C ASP A 472 51.17 -69.32 -25.14
N PRO A 473 52.19 -69.14 -24.27
CA PRO A 473 52.36 -67.91 -23.47
C PRO A 473 52.72 -66.65 -24.26
N ASP A 474 53.11 -66.75 -25.54
CA ASP A 474 53.74 -65.65 -26.29
C ASP A 474 52.89 -65.01 -27.41
N ARG A 475 51.56 -65.21 -27.41
CA ARG A 475 50.66 -64.51 -28.36
C ARG A 475 49.93 -63.34 -27.74
N GLU A 476 50.68 -62.27 -27.51
CA GLU A 476 50.21 -60.97 -27.02
C GLU A 476 49.43 -60.12 -28.07
N ARG A 477 48.85 -60.74 -29.11
CA ARG A 477 48.15 -59.99 -30.17
C ARG A 477 46.76 -60.55 -30.44
N ILE A 478 45.76 -59.78 -30.00
CA ILE A 478 44.34 -59.99 -30.30
C ILE A 478 44.17 -60.03 -31.84
N PRO A 479 43.70 -61.13 -32.43
CA PRO A 479 43.56 -61.23 -33.88
C PRO A 479 42.53 -60.20 -34.37
N ARG A 480 42.85 -59.45 -35.44
CA ARG A 480 42.00 -58.37 -36.01
C ARG A 480 40.54 -58.79 -36.27
N LYS A 481 40.30 -60.08 -36.49
CA LYS A 481 38.97 -60.67 -36.68
C LYS A 481 38.13 -60.71 -35.38
N ALA A 482 38.76 -60.93 -34.22
CA ALA A 482 38.10 -60.93 -32.91
C ALA A 482 37.74 -59.50 -32.46
N MET A 483 38.59 -58.52 -32.77
CA MET A 483 38.32 -57.11 -32.51
C MET A 483 37.08 -56.59 -33.28
N ARG A 484 36.91 -57.02 -34.53
CA ARG A 484 35.71 -56.67 -35.32
C ARG A 484 34.43 -57.24 -34.70
N SER A 485 34.43 -58.50 -34.29
CA SER A 485 33.25 -59.11 -33.65
C SER A 485 32.94 -58.51 -32.28
N PHE A 486 33.97 -58.13 -31.53
CA PHE A 486 33.82 -57.41 -30.27
C PHE A 486 33.15 -56.06 -30.48
N ASN A 487 33.65 -55.26 -31.43
CA ASN A 487 33.06 -53.97 -31.77
C ASN A 487 31.60 -54.11 -32.25
N THR A 488 31.28 -55.11 -33.09
CA THR A 488 29.90 -55.34 -33.54
C THR A 488 28.97 -55.75 -32.39
N ALA A 489 29.43 -56.58 -31.45
CA ALA A 489 28.63 -56.97 -30.29
C ALA A 489 28.42 -55.81 -29.31
N LEU A 490 29.45 -54.97 -29.11
CA LEU A 490 29.36 -53.74 -28.34
C LEU A 490 28.39 -52.74 -28.97
N GLU A 491 28.50 -52.52 -30.28
CA GLU A 491 27.65 -51.59 -31.01
C GLU A 491 26.18 -52.04 -30.95
N LYS A 492 25.92 -53.35 -31.08
CA LYS A 492 24.57 -53.91 -30.89
C LYS A 492 24.05 -53.68 -29.47
N ALA A 493 24.83 -54.03 -28.45
CA ALA A 493 24.41 -53.87 -27.05
C ALA A 493 24.22 -52.39 -26.67
N TYR A 494 25.05 -51.49 -27.21
CA TYR A 494 24.93 -50.05 -27.06
C TYR A 494 23.63 -49.52 -27.68
N VAL A 495 23.27 -49.98 -28.88
CA VAL A 495 22.03 -49.59 -29.54
C VAL A 495 20.80 -50.09 -28.77
N GLU A 496 20.80 -51.35 -28.30
CA GLU A 496 19.69 -51.90 -27.51
C GLU A 496 19.48 -51.14 -26.18
N GLU A 497 20.56 -50.80 -25.49
CA GLU A 497 20.47 -50.07 -24.22
C GLU A 497 20.07 -48.60 -24.46
N THR A 498 20.55 -47.98 -25.54
CA THR A 498 20.14 -46.63 -25.96
C THR A 498 18.65 -46.57 -26.30
N GLN A 499 18.13 -47.60 -27.00
CA GLN A 499 16.69 -47.71 -27.28
C GLN A 499 15.86 -47.85 -25.99
N ARG A 500 16.34 -48.65 -25.02
CA ARG A 500 15.69 -48.81 -23.72
C ARG A 500 15.70 -47.52 -22.90
N LEU A 501 16.82 -46.78 -22.92
CA LEU A 501 16.93 -45.47 -22.28
C LEU A 501 16.05 -44.41 -22.95
N ASN A 502 15.82 -44.52 -24.25
CA ASN A 502 14.94 -43.61 -25.00
C ASN A 502 13.46 -43.98 -24.92
N ALA A 503 13.12 -45.20 -24.50
CA ALA A 503 11.74 -45.60 -24.30
C ALA A 503 11.02 -44.62 -23.35
N TRP A 504 9.78 -44.28 -23.67
CA TRP A 504 8.91 -43.35 -22.91
C TRP A 504 9.26 -41.86 -22.98
N LEU A 505 10.41 -41.45 -23.55
CA LEU A 505 10.70 -40.02 -23.79
C LEU A 505 9.73 -39.35 -24.76
N VAL A 506 9.16 -40.15 -25.68
CA VAL A 506 8.14 -39.69 -26.64
C VAL A 506 6.89 -39.16 -25.91
N ILE A 507 6.47 -39.80 -24.82
CA ILE A 507 5.29 -39.35 -24.04
C ILE A 507 5.57 -38.00 -23.35
N LEU A 508 6.76 -37.81 -22.80
CA LEU A 508 7.17 -36.53 -22.20
C LEU A 508 7.20 -35.42 -23.26
N THR A 509 7.70 -35.74 -24.46
CA THR A 509 7.75 -34.80 -25.59
C THR A 509 6.35 -34.40 -26.03
N MET A 510 5.42 -35.35 -26.17
CA MET A 510 4.02 -35.08 -26.48
C MET A 510 3.33 -34.25 -25.40
N ALA A 511 3.70 -34.42 -24.12
CA ALA A 511 3.16 -33.61 -23.03
C ALA A 511 3.67 -32.16 -23.05
N ILE A 512 4.96 -31.96 -23.34
CA ILE A 512 5.58 -30.62 -23.45
C ILE A 512 4.96 -29.84 -24.61
N THR A 513 4.75 -30.48 -25.76
CA THR A 513 4.14 -29.81 -26.92
C THR A 513 2.63 -29.71 -26.81
N GLY A 514 1.94 -30.76 -26.34
CA GLY A 514 0.48 -30.82 -26.33
C GLY A 514 -0.18 -30.01 -25.20
N GLY A 515 0.48 -29.86 -24.05
CA GLY A 515 -0.05 -29.12 -22.89
C GLY A 515 -0.38 -27.65 -23.21
N PRO A 516 0.55 -26.87 -23.78
CA PRO A 516 0.29 -25.48 -24.15
C PRO A 516 -0.85 -25.31 -25.17
N PHE A 517 -0.98 -26.21 -26.15
CA PHE A 517 -2.07 -26.15 -27.13
C PHE A 517 -3.44 -26.41 -26.50
N LEU A 518 -3.54 -27.35 -25.56
CA LEU A 518 -4.78 -27.60 -24.81
C LEU A 518 -5.13 -26.42 -23.90
N GLY A 519 -4.13 -25.79 -23.28
CA GLY A 519 -4.33 -24.56 -22.49
C GLY A 519 -4.87 -23.40 -23.34
N LEU A 520 -4.27 -23.16 -24.51
CA LEU A 520 -4.72 -22.13 -25.44
C LEU A 520 -6.14 -22.42 -25.98
N LEU A 521 -6.42 -23.67 -26.34
CA LEU A 521 -7.76 -24.09 -26.74
C LEU A 521 -8.81 -23.75 -25.66
N GLY A 522 -8.50 -23.97 -24.39
CA GLY A 522 -9.37 -23.61 -23.27
C GLY A 522 -9.66 -22.12 -23.18
N THR A 523 -8.64 -21.27 -23.41
CA THR A 523 -8.83 -19.81 -23.43
C THR A 523 -9.73 -19.35 -24.59
N VAL A 524 -9.51 -19.88 -25.80
CA VAL A 524 -10.31 -19.54 -26.99
C VAL A 524 -11.75 -20.00 -26.83
N TRP A 525 -11.95 -21.23 -26.32
CA TRP A 525 -13.29 -21.77 -26.12
C TRP A 525 -14.07 -21.01 -25.03
N GLY A 526 -13.40 -20.61 -23.94
CA GLY A 526 -14.01 -19.79 -22.89
C GLY A 526 -14.46 -18.41 -23.38
N VAL A 527 -13.62 -17.75 -24.19
CA VAL A 527 -13.97 -16.48 -24.84
C VAL A 527 -15.12 -16.66 -25.84
N MET A 528 -15.13 -17.74 -26.62
CA MET A 528 -16.22 -18.01 -27.56
C MET A 528 -17.56 -18.26 -26.84
N ASN A 529 -17.55 -19.01 -25.74
CA ASN A 529 -18.77 -19.30 -24.99
C ASN A 529 -19.33 -18.05 -24.29
N THR A 530 -18.47 -17.17 -23.78
CA THR A 530 -18.90 -15.89 -23.20
C THR A 530 -19.53 -14.98 -24.25
N PHE A 531 -18.95 -14.88 -25.45
CA PHE A 531 -19.57 -14.12 -26.55
C PHE A 531 -20.88 -14.75 -27.05
N ALA A 532 -20.99 -16.08 -27.10
CA ALA A 532 -22.23 -16.75 -27.47
C ALA A 532 -23.35 -16.51 -26.46
N ALA A 533 -23.05 -16.58 -25.16
CA ALA A 533 -24.00 -16.28 -24.09
C ALA A 533 -24.45 -14.81 -24.10
N MET A 534 -23.53 -13.87 -24.35
CA MET A 534 -23.86 -12.45 -24.52
C MET A 534 -24.75 -12.20 -25.74
N ALA A 535 -24.49 -12.89 -26.86
CA ALA A 535 -25.30 -12.77 -28.06
C ALA A 535 -26.73 -13.32 -27.85
N GLU A 536 -26.89 -14.35 -27.02
CA GLU A 536 -28.19 -14.90 -26.64
C GLU A 536 -28.95 -14.00 -25.65
N ALA A 537 -28.23 -13.32 -24.75
CA ALA A 537 -28.80 -12.40 -23.76
C ALA A 537 -29.23 -11.04 -24.34
N GLY A 538 -28.82 -10.70 -25.56
CA GLY A 538 -29.23 -9.46 -26.24
C GLY A 538 -28.61 -8.16 -25.72
N GLU A 539 -27.65 -8.23 -24.78
CA GLU A 539 -26.91 -7.08 -24.26
C GLU A 539 -25.46 -7.11 -24.73
N ALA A 540 -25.15 -6.29 -25.74
CA ALA A 540 -23.80 -6.09 -26.24
C ALA A 540 -23.09 -4.93 -25.51
N ASN A 541 -22.98 -4.99 -24.19
CA ASN A 541 -22.19 -4.02 -23.43
C ASN A 541 -21.19 -4.72 -22.49
N ILE A 542 -19.89 -4.46 -22.70
CA ILE A 542 -18.77 -5.15 -22.04
C ILE A 542 -18.28 -4.31 -20.84
N MET A 543 -19.19 -3.95 -19.94
CA MET A 543 -18.85 -3.31 -18.66
C MET A 543 -19.59 -4.03 -17.53
N ALA A 544 -18.97 -5.09 -17.03
CA ALA A 544 -19.21 -5.67 -15.72
C ALA A 544 -17.92 -6.33 -15.23
#